data_AF-A0A2T5EDN8-F1
#
_entry.id   AF-A0A2T5EDN8-F1
#
_cell.length_a   1.000
_cell.length_b   1.000
_cell.length_c   1.000
_cell.angle_alpha   90.00
_cell.angle_beta   90.00
_cell.angle_gamma   90.00
#
_symmetry.space_group_name_H-M   'P 1'
#
loop_
_entity.id
_entity.type
_entity.pdbx_description
1 polymer ?
#
loop_
_entity_poly.entity_id
_entity_poly.type
_entity_poly.pdbx_seq_one_letter_code
_entity_poly.pdbx_strand_id
1 'polypeptide(L)'
;MDSNTFIGLVIGAIISYLIPKISPYIDSKLEKLGGVVRDKCFAPIKGFFRRRRLKKLRHLRVTRKNSSAVTFKIVTAHIYFLLFWGVIFFYVHLLIQTDYAKLLESNFWLGMFLATPIYCFEFAWLRADGHAKELVKQRGRLGL
;
A
#
# COMPACT_ATOMS: atom_id res chain seq x y z
N MET A 1 -3.45 50.41 18.01
CA MET A 1 -3.84 49.01 18.22
C MET A 1 -4.93 48.70 17.22
N ASP A 2 -4.65 47.83 16.27
CA ASP A 2 -5.57 47.54 15.17
C ASP A 2 -6.75 46.71 15.70
N SER A 3 -7.97 47.03 15.24
CA SER A 3 -9.21 46.35 15.66
C SER A 3 -9.12 44.81 15.61
N ASN A 4 -8.33 44.29 14.67
CA ASN A 4 -8.12 42.85 14.47
C ASN A 4 -7.33 42.20 15.61
N THR A 5 -6.41 42.93 16.25
CA THR A 5 -5.63 42.41 17.38
C THR A 5 -6.45 42.35 18.66
N PHE A 6 -7.35 43.33 18.87
CA PHE A 6 -8.30 43.34 20.00
C PHE A 6 -9.35 42.23 19.86
N ILE A 7 -9.93 42.05 18.68
CA ILE A 7 -10.88 40.96 18.39
C ILE A 7 -10.21 39.59 18.59
N GLY A 8 -8.97 39.41 18.13
CA GLY A 8 -8.21 38.17 18.33
C GLY A 8 -7.95 37.86 19.81
N LEU A 9 -7.64 38.87 20.62
CA LEU A 9 -7.46 38.72 22.07
C LEU A 9 -8.75 38.35 22.80
N VAL A 10 -9.86 39.00 22.46
CA VAL A 10 -11.18 38.74 23.08
C VAL A 10 -11.67 37.34 22.69
N ILE A 11 -11.58 36.95 21.42
CA ILE A 11 -11.93 35.60 20.96
C ILE A 11 -11.04 34.54 21.62
N GLY A 12 -9.74 34.78 21.72
CA GLY A 12 -8.80 33.89 22.38
C GLY A 12 -9.12 33.67 23.86
N ALA A 13 -9.46 34.74 24.59
CA ALA A 13 -9.85 34.67 25.99
C ALA A 13 -11.20 33.95 26.19
N ILE A 14 -12.17 34.19 25.30
CA ILE A 14 -13.46 33.50 25.30
C ILE A 14 -13.27 32.00 25.05
N ILE A 15 -12.45 31.63 24.07
CA ILE A 15 -12.14 30.23 23.75
C ILE A 15 -11.42 29.55 24.92
N SER A 16 -10.43 30.20 25.54
CA SER A 16 -9.68 29.62 26.66
C SER A 16 -10.54 29.43 27.92
N TYR A 17 -11.59 30.23 28.09
CA TYR A 17 -12.54 30.11 29.20
C TYR A 17 -13.64 29.07 28.93
N LEU A 18 -14.10 28.95 27.68
CA LEU A 18 -15.13 27.98 27.28
C LEU A 18 -14.59 26.56 27.14
N ILE A 19 -13.36 26.36 26.64
CA ILE A 19 -12.73 25.04 26.48
C ILE A 19 -12.75 24.21 27.78
N PRO A 20 -12.27 24.69 28.94
CA PRO A 20 -12.24 23.89 30.16
C PRO A 20 -13.65 23.57 30.69
N LYS A 21 -14.66 24.39 30.38
CA LYS A 21 -16.04 24.16 30.80
C LYS A 21 -16.77 23.15 29.89
N ILE A 22 -16.38 23.05 28.62
CA ILE A 22 -16.96 22.13 27.64
C ILE A 22 -16.18 20.80 27.59
N SER A 23 -14.89 20.79 27.93
CA SER A 23 -14.01 19.61 28.01
C SER A 23 -14.67 18.39 28.67
N PRO A 24 -15.20 18.47 29.92
CA PRO A 24 -15.72 17.28 30.58
C PRO A 24 -16.94 16.67 29.87
N TYR A 25 -17.70 17.49 29.14
CA TYR A 25 -18.89 17.01 28.41
C TYR A 25 -18.53 16.44 27.03
N ILE A 26 -17.54 17.02 26.36
CA ILE A 26 -17.00 16.51 25.09
C ILE A 26 -16.28 15.18 25.34
N ASP A 27 -15.41 15.11 26.33
CA ASP A 27 -14.60 13.91 26.63
C ASP A 27 -15.48 12.69 26.95
N SER A 28 -16.55 12.90 27.72
CA SER A 28 -17.57 11.88 28.04
C SER A 28 -18.24 11.26 26.79
N LYS A 29 -18.56 12.09 25.79
CA LYS A 29 -19.18 11.60 24.55
C LYS A 29 -18.15 11.04 23.57
N LEU A 30 -16.94 11.59 23.54
CA LEU A 30 -15.83 11.13 22.70
C LEU A 30 -15.33 9.76 23.13
N GLU A 31 -15.24 9.47 24.43
CA GLU A 31 -14.88 8.12 24.91
C GLU A 31 -15.93 7.07 24.53
N LYS A 32 -17.22 7.39 24.67
CA LYS A 32 -18.31 6.47 24.29
C LYS A 32 -18.33 6.22 22.79
N LEU A 33 -18.18 7.26 21.96
CA LEU A 33 -18.10 7.13 20.50
C LEU A 33 -16.82 6.40 20.08
N GLY A 34 -15.69 6.71 20.70
CA GLY A 34 -14.40 6.07 20.47
C GLY A 34 -14.44 4.57 20.78
N GLY A 35 -15.06 4.17 21.89
CA GLY A 35 -15.27 2.77 22.24
C GLY A 35 -16.11 2.01 21.21
N VAL A 36 -17.22 2.60 20.77
CA VAL A 36 -18.10 1.98 19.75
C VAL A 36 -17.42 1.87 18.38
N VAL A 37 -16.68 2.90 17.95
CA VAL A 37 -15.93 2.87 16.69
C VAL A 37 -14.78 1.88 16.76
N ARG A 38 -14.06 1.81 17.89
CA ARG A 38 -13.00 0.83 18.13
C ARG A 38 -13.52 -0.59 18.07
N ASP A 39 -14.62 -0.86 18.76
CA ASP A 39 -15.11 -2.24 18.91
C ASP A 39 -15.92 -2.70 17.70
N LYS A 40 -16.69 -1.84 17.05
CA LYS A 40 -17.47 -2.21 15.85
C LYS A 40 -16.70 -2.09 14.54
N CYS A 41 -15.76 -1.17 14.41
CA CYS A 41 -15.05 -0.96 13.14
C CYS A 41 -13.68 -1.66 13.17
N PHE A 42 -12.86 -1.41 14.19
CA PHE A 42 -11.49 -1.98 14.22
C PHE A 42 -11.45 -3.46 14.57
N ALA A 43 -12.35 -3.98 15.42
CA ALA A 43 -12.36 -5.40 15.76
C ALA A 43 -12.66 -6.34 14.58
N PRO A 44 -13.72 -6.12 13.77
CA PRO A 44 -13.98 -6.97 12.59
C PRO A 44 -12.93 -6.78 11.50
N ILE A 45 -12.40 -5.57 11.31
CA ILE A 45 -11.28 -5.32 10.40
C ILE A 45 -10.06 -6.15 10.82
N LYS A 46 -9.69 -6.10 12.10
CA LYS A 46 -8.59 -6.91 12.67
C LYS A 46 -8.85 -8.41 12.50
N GLY A 47 -10.10 -8.86 12.70
CA GLY A 47 -10.52 -10.24 12.47
C GLY A 47 -10.36 -10.68 11.02
N PHE A 48 -10.73 -9.82 10.06
CA PHE A 48 -10.59 -10.07 8.64
C PHE A 48 -9.12 -10.19 8.20
N PHE A 49 -8.26 -9.26 8.66
CA PHE A 49 -6.82 -9.34 8.41
C PHE A 49 -6.20 -10.60 9.01
N ARG A 50 -6.64 -11.00 10.23
CA ARG A 50 -6.18 -12.24 10.87
C ARG A 50 -6.59 -13.48 10.06
N ARG A 51 -7.82 -13.51 9.53
CA ARG A 51 -8.31 -14.61 8.67
C ARG A 51 -7.57 -14.68 7.34
N ARG A 52 -7.30 -13.53 6.70
CA ARG A 52 -6.47 -13.46 5.48
C ARG A 52 -5.06 -13.99 5.74
N ARG A 53 -4.42 -13.55 6.84
CA ARG A 53 -3.09 -14.03 7.26
C ARG A 53 -3.08 -15.54 7.49
N LEU A 54 -4.10 -16.08 8.17
CA LEU A 54 -4.18 -17.52 8.45
C LEU A 54 -4.36 -18.35 7.17
N LYS A 55 -5.20 -17.90 6.23
CA LYS A 55 -5.34 -18.54 4.91
C LYS A 55 -4.00 -18.55 4.17
N LYS A 56 -3.29 -17.41 4.16
CA LYS A 56 -1.96 -17.29 3.54
C LYS A 56 -0.96 -18.27 4.15
N LEU A 57 -0.88 -18.33 5.48
CA LEU A 57 0.01 -19.25 6.20
C LEU A 57 -0.35 -20.73 5.95
N ARG A 58 -1.63 -21.07 5.87
CA ARG A 58 -2.07 -22.43 5.54
C ARG A 58 -1.62 -22.83 4.15
N HIS A 59 -1.78 -21.96 3.15
CA HIS A 59 -1.32 -22.22 1.79
C HIS A 59 0.19 -22.42 1.73
N LEU A 60 0.97 -21.54 2.37
CA LEU A 60 2.43 -21.67 2.43
C LEU A 60 2.88 -22.97 3.11
N ARG A 61 2.16 -23.41 4.16
CA ARG A 61 2.42 -24.68 4.85
C ARG A 61 2.17 -25.92 3.98
N VAL A 62 1.23 -25.85 3.05
CA VAL A 62 0.99 -26.93 2.07
C VAL A 62 2.06 -26.89 0.99
N THR A 63 2.33 -25.71 0.42
CA THR A 63 3.31 -25.54 -0.67
C THR A 63 4.73 -25.88 -0.25
N ARG A 64 5.15 -25.57 1.00
CA ARG A 64 6.52 -25.85 1.49
C ARG A 64 6.90 -27.34 1.50
N LYS A 65 5.92 -28.26 1.52
CA LYS A 65 6.20 -29.70 1.53
C LYS A 65 6.66 -30.22 0.17
N ASN A 66 6.37 -29.48 -0.91
CA ASN A 66 6.73 -29.86 -2.26
C ASN A 66 7.88 -28.98 -2.77
N SER A 67 9.10 -29.53 -2.79
CA SER A 67 10.31 -28.81 -3.21
C SER A 67 10.18 -28.28 -4.64
N SER A 68 9.62 -29.07 -5.56
CA SER A 68 9.41 -28.69 -6.96
C SER A 68 8.45 -27.51 -7.10
N ALA A 69 7.40 -27.48 -6.29
CA ALA A 69 6.46 -26.35 -6.28
C ALA A 69 7.12 -25.05 -5.78
N VAL A 70 8.03 -25.13 -4.81
CA VAL A 70 8.78 -23.96 -4.32
C VAL A 70 9.73 -23.45 -5.40
N THR A 71 10.52 -24.33 -6.01
CA THR A 71 11.44 -23.97 -7.09
C THR A 71 10.70 -23.37 -8.28
N PHE A 72 9.56 -23.95 -8.68
CA PHE A 72 8.72 -23.39 -9.74
C PHE A 72 8.27 -21.96 -9.45
N LYS A 73 7.88 -21.65 -8.20
CA LYS A 73 7.48 -20.29 -7.81
C LYS A 73 8.66 -19.30 -7.81
N ILE A 74 9.86 -19.75 -7.46
CA ILE A 74 11.08 -18.93 -7.54
C ILE A 74 11.43 -18.63 -9.00
N VAL A 75 11.46 -19.66 -9.86
CA VAL A 75 11.70 -19.50 -11.30
C VAL A 75 10.66 -18.59 -11.93
N THR A 76 9.39 -18.75 -11.55
CA THR A 76 8.31 -17.86 -12.01
C THR A 76 8.58 -16.39 -11.65
N ALA A 77 9.09 -16.10 -10.45
CA ALA A 77 9.45 -14.73 -10.06
C ALA A 77 10.60 -14.16 -10.92
N HIS A 78 11.61 -14.98 -11.23
CA HIS A 78 12.67 -14.58 -12.16
C HIS A 78 12.18 -14.37 -13.60
N ILE A 79 11.22 -15.17 -14.08
CA ILE A 79 10.61 -14.96 -15.40
C ILE A 79 9.87 -13.62 -15.43
N TYR A 80 9.11 -13.27 -14.39
CA TYR A 80 8.45 -11.96 -14.31
C TYR A 80 9.45 -10.81 -14.26
N PHE A 81 10.61 -10.99 -13.62
CA PHE A 81 11.68 -10.01 -13.65
C PHE A 81 12.23 -9.79 -15.06
N LEU A 82 12.47 -10.88 -15.80
CA LEU A 82 12.93 -10.81 -17.18
C LEU A 82 11.89 -10.17 -18.10
N LEU A 83 10.60 -10.49 -17.92
CA LEU A 83 9.53 -9.85 -18.67
C LEU A 83 9.45 -8.34 -18.39
N PHE A 84 9.59 -7.93 -17.13
CA PHE A 84 9.64 -6.51 -16.77
C PHE A 84 10.79 -5.78 -17.46
N TRP A 85 12.00 -6.35 -17.43
CA TRP A 85 13.14 -5.81 -18.16
C TRP A 85 12.92 -5.81 -19.67
N GLY A 86 12.35 -6.86 -20.24
CA GLY A 86 12.03 -6.94 -21.67
C GLY A 86 11.07 -5.83 -22.10
N VAL A 87 10.06 -5.54 -21.27
CA VAL A 87 9.13 -4.43 -21.51
C VAL A 87 9.86 -3.09 -21.43
N ILE A 88 10.72 -2.86 -20.44
CA ILE A 88 11.54 -1.63 -20.37
C ILE A 88 12.40 -1.48 -21.63
N PHE A 89 13.13 -2.53 -22.03
CA PHE A 89 13.96 -2.49 -23.23
C PHE A 89 13.14 -2.21 -24.49
N PHE A 90 11.96 -2.81 -24.61
CA PHE A 90 11.03 -2.53 -25.70
C PHE A 90 10.65 -1.04 -25.75
N TYR A 91 10.24 -0.44 -24.63
CA TYR A 91 9.88 0.99 -24.58
C TYR A 91 11.07 1.91 -24.83
N VAL A 92 12.27 1.58 -24.32
CA VAL A 92 13.51 2.33 -24.59
C VAL A 92 13.84 2.28 -26.09
N HIS A 93 13.73 1.12 -26.72
CA HIS A 93 13.97 0.98 -28.15
C HIS A 93 12.98 1.79 -28.98
N LEU A 94 11.71 1.77 -28.57
CA LEU A 94 10.63 2.49 -29.21
C LEU A 94 10.84 4.03 -29.12
N LEU A 95 11.36 4.52 -27.99
CA LEU A 95 11.77 5.93 -27.84
C LEU A 95 12.94 6.34 -28.73
N ILE A 96 13.88 5.43 -29.03
CA ILE A 96 15.06 5.71 -29.86
C ILE A 96 14.73 5.69 -31.35
N GLN A 97 13.92 4.73 -31.81
CA GLN A 97 13.67 4.51 -33.24
C GLN A 97 12.48 5.29 -33.81
N THR A 98 11.55 5.73 -32.97
CA THR A 98 10.31 6.35 -33.44
C THR A 98 10.10 7.73 -32.84
N ASP A 99 9.29 8.57 -33.50
CA ASP A 99 8.84 9.87 -33.00
C ASP A 99 7.93 9.78 -31.75
N TYR A 100 7.98 8.66 -31.02
CA TYR A 100 7.24 8.44 -29.79
C TYR A 100 7.53 9.47 -28.71
N ALA A 101 8.76 9.99 -28.67
CA ALA A 101 9.12 11.08 -27.78
C ALA A 101 8.23 12.32 -28.02
N LYS A 102 7.92 12.63 -29.29
CA LYS A 102 7.02 13.74 -29.64
C LYS A 102 5.57 13.45 -29.27
N LEU A 103 5.12 12.19 -29.34
CA LEU A 103 3.78 11.81 -28.88
C LEU A 103 3.62 11.97 -27.36
N LEU A 104 4.66 11.61 -26.59
CA LEU A 104 4.75 11.83 -25.15
C LEU A 104 4.71 13.32 -24.79
N GLU A 105 5.44 14.15 -25.52
CA GLU A 105 5.43 15.61 -25.35
C GLU A 105 4.09 16.24 -25.74
N SER A 106 3.42 15.71 -26.77
CA SER A 106 2.14 16.27 -27.24
C SER A 106 1.02 16.15 -26.21
N ASN A 107 0.97 15.03 -25.47
CA ASN A 107 -0.13 14.71 -24.58
C ASN A 107 0.34 13.85 -23.41
N PHE A 108 0.53 14.47 -22.25
CA PHE A 108 0.97 13.81 -21.01
C PHE A 108 0.07 12.62 -20.62
N TRP A 109 -1.26 12.76 -20.75
CA TRP A 109 -2.21 11.70 -20.42
C TRP A 109 -2.07 10.46 -21.30
N LEU A 110 -1.81 10.67 -22.59
CA LEU A 110 -1.54 9.58 -23.54
C LEU A 110 -0.24 8.88 -23.15
N GLY A 111 0.80 9.64 -22.84
CA GLY A 111 2.06 9.12 -22.30
C GLY A 111 1.89 8.23 -21.08
N MET A 112 1.12 8.69 -20.09
CA MET A 112 0.81 7.93 -18.88
C MET A 112 0.06 6.64 -19.20
N PHE A 113 -0.95 6.70 -20.08
CA PHE A 113 -1.70 5.53 -20.50
C PHE A 113 -0.81 4.51 -21.22
N LEU A 114 0.07 4.98 -22.09
CA LEU A 114 1.02 4.14 -22.79
C LEU A 114 2.08 3.53 -21.88
N ALA A 115 2.44 4.17 -20.76
CA ALA A 115 3.34 3.60 -19.76
C ALA A 115 2.67 2.58 -18.82
N THR A 116 1.33 2.48 -18.81
CA THR A 116 0.56 1.55 -17.95
C THR A 116 1.08 0.11 -17.95
N PRO A 117 1.44 -0.49 -19.11
CA PRO A 117 1.97 -1.85 -19.13
C PRO A 117 3.23 -2.03 -18.27
N ILE A 118 4.11 -1.03 -18.21
CA ILE A 118 5.34 -1.07 -17.40
C ILE A 118 4.97 -1.25 -15.93
N TYR A 119 4.03 -0.44 -15.42
CA TYR A 119 3.56 -0.51 -14.04
C TYR A 119 2.82 -1.82 -13.73
N CYS A 120 2.06 -2.37 -14.68
CA CYS A 120 1.43 -3.68 -14.52
C CYS A 120 2.45 -4.81 -14.32
N PHE A 121 3.53 -4.82 -15.12
CA PHE A 121 4.60 -5.81 -15.00
C PHE A 121 5.42 -5.60 -13.73
N GLU A 122 5.70 -4.36 -13.34
CA GLU A 122 6.36 -4.04 -12.07
C GLU A 122 5.56 -4.60 -10.88
N PHE A 123 4.25 -4.34 -10.84
CA PHE A 123 3.40 -4.82 -9.76
C PHE A 123 3.28 -6.35 -9.74
N ALA A 124 3.18 -6.98 -10.91
CA ALA A 124 3.16 -8.44 -11.04
C ALA A 124 4.48 -9.05 -10.54
N TRP A 125 5.61 -8.46 -10.91
CA TRP A 125 6.94 -8.88 -10.47
C TRP A 125 7.11 -8.74 -8.96
N LEU A 126 6.81 -7.57 -8.38
CA LEU A 126 6.89 -7.32 -6.93
C LEU A 126 6.06 -8.33 -6.13
N ARG A 127 4.87 -8.68 -6.64
CA ARG A 127 3.98 -9.66 -6.01
C ARG A 127 4.57 -11.08 -6.06
N ALA A 128 5.15 -11.47 -7.19
CA ALA A 128 5.77 -12.77 -7.36
C ALA A 128 7.04 -12.92 -6.50
N ASP A 129 7.89 -11.88 -6.49
CA ASP A 129 9.13 -11.85 -5.70
C ASP A 129 8.83 -11.92 -4.20
N GLY A 130 7.89 -11.10 -3.71
CA GLY A 130 7.47 -11.14 -2.31
C GLY A 130 6.96 -12.52 -1.88
N HIS A 131 6.26 -13.23 -2.76
CA HIS A 131 5.79 -14.60 -2.50
C HIS A 131 6.95 -15.61 -2.49
N ALA A 132 7.90 -15.51 -3.42
CA ALA A 132 9.08 -16.36 -3.47
C ALA A 132 9.96 -16.18 -2.22
N LYS A 133 10.22 -14.93 -1.81
CA LYS A 133 11.00 -14.59 -0.61
C LYS A 133 10.36 -15.13 0.67
N GLU A 134 9.04 -15.07 0.78
CA GLU A 134 8.31 -15.62 1.93
C GLU A 134 8.36 -17.16 1.97
N LEU A 135 8.29 -17.82 0.81
CA LEU A 135 8.48 -19.27 0.69
C LEU A 135 9.89 -19.68 1.12
N VAL A 136 10.94 -19.01 0.62
CA VAL A 136 12.34 -19.29 0.99
C VAL A 136 12.55 -19.07 2.49
N LYS A 137 12.04 -17.96 3.05
CA LYS A 137 12.12 -17.68 4.50
C LYS A 137 11.45 -18.76 5.36
N GLN A 138 10.33 -19.32 4.91
CA GLN A 138 9.69 -20.42 5.62
C GLN A 138 10.40 -21.76 5.47
N ARG A 139 11.10 -21.99 4.34
CA ARG A 139 11.95 -23.17 4.14
C ARG A 139 13.18 -23.13 5.04
N GLY A 140 13.88 -22.00 5.14
CA GLY A 140 15.05 -21.85 6.02
C GLY A 140 14.75 -22.06 7.52
N ARG A 141 13.48 -21.92 7.95
CA ARG A 141 13.05 -22.25 9.32
C ARG A 141 12.96 -23.75 9.60
N LEU A 142 13.08 -24.61 8.58
CA LEU A 142 13.08 -26.06 8.74
C LEU A 142 14.48 -26.64 9.02
N GLY A 143 15.54 -25.81 9.02
CA GLY A 143 16.89 -26.25 9.35
C GLY A 143 17.50 -27.26 8.36
N LEU A 144 17.00 -27.28 7.12
CA LEU A 144 17.60 -28.00 5.99
C LEU A 144 18.57 -27.10 5.24
#